data_AF-A0A1I4ZFQ4-F1
#
_entry.id   AF-A0A1I4ZFQ4-F1
#
_cell.length_a   1.000
_cell.length_b   1.000
_cell.length_c   1.000
_cell.angle_alpha   90.00
_cell.angle_beta   90.00
_cell.angle_gamma   90.00
#
_symmetry.space_group_name_H-M   'P 1'
#
loop_
_entity.id
_entity.type
_entity.pdbx_description
1 polymer ?
#
loop_
_entity_poly.entity_id
_entity_poly.type
_entity_poly.pdbx_seq_one_letter_code
_entity_poly.pdbx_strand_id
1 'polypeptide(L)'
;MLNKRLLIKNLLAHNDENSFYDKKRQIDISLKEGKAKFLKHICALSNSNPKNNSYIVIGVEDEDSQIIGVDFFDDSKIQNLINAYLTNPPIVQYENISFPHLPEDKVVGLVTIRATGKITSLRKNIWKYYGGAVFFRDGSISMPKVFDIEITDVNSHIVEAIEAHSQNNIAYTLDGVFDFLKNRKDYNPQYKVFKEYFVVCWAGQKKVVKHETFYSRVDIELINEQVRLFYSALDEVSISFTEDSFTIVEYINLGLQKAFRYYPLEKTTICFSEQGKYSITSKLIFKPPQYDKKVLHHIYNANNALLEKIKNEHVLSDNELIDLKNLPATYLICYLNDFEEAINKLIDAKLLLKIYPEIYLLYKQTMRILRKVQYN
;
A
#
# COMPACT_ATOMS: atom_id res chain seq x y z
N MET A 1 -22.79 4.75 -2.41
CA MET A 1 -21.98 4.86 -3.65
C MET A 1 -20.80 3.89 -3.52
N LEU A 2 -20.47 3.15 -4.58
CA LEU A 2 -19.47 2.08 -4.51
C LEU A 2 -18.05 2.67 -4.60
N ASN A 3 -17.20 2.39 -3.62
CA ASN A 3 -15.81 2.78 -3.61
C ASN A 3 -15.04 1.88 -4.59
N LYS A 4 -14.70 2.44 -5.75
CA LYS A 4 -14.05 1.68 -6.83
C LYS A 4 -12.65 1.20 -6.44
N ARG A 5 -11.91 1.94 -5.61
CA ARG A 5 -10.59 1.48 -5.11
C ARG A 5 -10.75 0.28 -4.18
N LEU A 6 -11.71 0.35 -3.25
CA LEU A 6 -11.99 -0.75 -2.34
C LEU A 6 -12.53 -1.97 -3.08
N LEU A 7 -13.34 -1.76 -4.13
CA LEU A 7 -13.77 -2.83 -5.03
C LEU A 7 -12.60 -3.51 -5.71
N ILE A 8 -11.69 -2.75 -6.30
CA ILE A 8 -10.50 -3.30 -6.95
C ILE A 8 -9.66 -4.07 -5.93
N LYS A 9 -9.44 -3.55 -4.71
CA LYS A 9 -8.73 -4.25 -3.64
C LYS A 9 -9.42 -5.56 -3.25
N ASN A 10 -10.74 -5.55 -3.06
CA ASN A 10 -11.51 -6.74 -2.71
C ASN A 10 -11.47 -7.79 -3.83
N LEU A 11 -11.62 -7.37 -5.10
CA LEU A 11 -11.50 -8.25 -6.26
C LEU A 11 -10.11 -8.90 -6.34
N LEU A 12 -9.05 -8.12 -6.12
CA LEU A 12 -7.67 -8.61 -6.13
C LEU A 12 -7.34 -9.52 -4.94
N ALA A 13 -7.95 -9.27 -3.77
CA ALA A 13 -7.73 -10.07 -2.57
C ALA A 13 -8.34 -11.48 -2.67
N HIS A 14 -9.35 -11.67 -3.52
CA HIS A 14 -10.01 -12.96 -3.73
C HIS A 14 -9.23 -13.95 -4.63
N ASN A 15 -7.93 -13.68 -4.89
CA ASN A 15 -6.93 -14.47 -5.64
C ASN A 15 -7.42 -15.61 -6.55
N ASP A 16 -6.99 -15.53 -7.81
CA ASP A 16 -7.36 -16.28 -9.02
C ASP A 16 -8.55 -15.69 -9.81
N GLU A 17 -8.31 -15.48 -11.11
CA GLU A 17 -9.35 -15.10 -12.06
C GLU A 17 -10.50 -16.12 -12.01
N ASN A 18 -11.73 -15.64 -12.07
CA ASN A 18 -12.90 -16.49 -11.89
C ASN A 18 -14.01 -16.16 -12.90
N SER A 19 -15.17 -16.76 -12.68
CA SER A 19 -16.34 -16.68 -13.56
C SER A 19 -16.88 -15.25 -13.76
N PHE A 20 -16.64 -14.33 -12.83
CA PHE A 20 -17.14 -12.95 -12.87
C PHE A 20 -16.04 -11.87 -12.86
N TYR A 21 -14.78 -12.27 -12.68
CA TYR A 21 -13.63 -11.38 -12.54
C TYR A 21 -12.43 -11.84 -13.37
N ASP A 22 -11.80 -10.88 -14.03
CA ASP A 22 -10.60 -11.05 -14.87
C ASP A 22 -9.60 -9.92 -14.56
N LYS A 23 -8.30 -10.21 -14.61
CA LYS A 23 -7.26 -9.18 -14.50
C LYS A 23 -6.38 -9.20 -15.72
N LYS A 24 -5.89 -8.03 -16.13
CA LYS A 24 -5.04 -7.88 -17.30
C LYS A 24 -3.97 -6.84 -17.04
N ARG A 25 -2.74 -7.11 -17.47
CA ARG A 25 -1.66 -6.12 -17.44
C ARG A 25 -2.01 -4.88 -18.27
N GLN A 26 -2.48 -5.10 -19.50
CA GLN A 26 -2.90 -4.04 -20.41
C GLN A 26 -3.93 -4.58 -21.40
N ILE A 27 -4.77 -3.70 -21.95
CA ILE A 27 -5.64 -4.04 -23.08
C ILE A 27 -5.16 -3.30 -24.31
N ASP A 28 -4.81 -4.05 -25.35
CA ASP A 28 -4.54 -3.50 -26.67
C ASP A 28 -5.78 -3.63 -27.55
N ILE A 29 -6.53 -2.54 -27.73
CA ILE A 29 -7.62 -2.48 -28.71
C ILE A 29 -7.20 -1.79 -30.01
N SER A 30 -5.90 -1.59 -30.26
CA SER A 30 -5.41 -1.03 -31.53
C SER A 30 -5.34 -2.12 -32.60
N LEU A 31 -4.89 -3.32 -32.19
CA LEU A 31 -4.76 -4.48 -33.07
C LEU A 31 -6.04 -5.30 -33.18
N LYS A 32 -6.25 -5.93 -34.34
CA LYS A 32 -7.42 -6.78 -34.62
C LYS A 32 -7.51 -7.97 -33.66
N GLU A 33 -6.37 -8.55 -33.29
CA GLU A 33 -6.30 -9.65 -32.32
C GLU A 33 -6.71 -9.21 -30.92
N GLY A 34 -6.19 -8.09 -30.43
CA GLY A 34 -6.50 -7.60 -29.08
C GLY A 34 -7.96 -7.16 -28.94
N LYS A 35 -8.52 -6.50 -29.97
CA LYS A 35 -9.98 -6.25 -30.08
C LYS A 35 -10.79 -7.54 -29.97
N ALA A 36 -10.37 -8.59 -30.69
CA ALA A 36 -11.06 -9.88 -30.69
C ALA A 36 -11.01 -10.58 -29.32
N LYS A 37 -9.84 -10.57 -28.66
CA LYS A 37 -9.68 -11.12 -27.30
C LYS A 37 -10.55 -10.36 -26.29
N PHE A 38 -10.53 -9.03 -26.33
CA PHE A 38 -11.34 -8.21 -25.42
C PHE A 38 -12.84 -8.45 -25.59
N LEU A 39 -13.34 -8.45 -26.83
CA LEU A 39 -14.74 -8.76 -27.14
C LEU A 39 -15.14 -10.17 -26.68
N LYS A 40 -14.24 -11.16 -26.84
CA LYS A 40 -14.45 -12.51 -26.32
C LYS A 40 -14.64 -12.51 -24.80
N HIS A 41 -13.79 -11.79 -24.06
CA HIS A 41 -13.91 -11.71 -22.60
C HIS A 41 -15.20 -11.02 -22.16
N ILE A 42 -15.58 -9.90 -22.78
CA ILE A 42 -16.84 -9.21 -22.47
C ILE A 42 -18.04 -10.12 -22.70
N CYS A 43 -18.07 -10.81 -23.84
CA CYS A 43 -19.13 -11.75 -24.19
C CYS A 43 -19.23 -12.88 -23.16
N ALA A 44 -18.08 -13.49 -22.81
CA ALA A 44 -18.01 -14.57 -21.83
C ALA A 44 -18.47 -14.15 -20.43
N LEU A 45 -17.98 -13.01 -19.94
CA LEU A 45 -18.32 -12.49 -18.62
C LEU A 45 -19.80 -12.11 -18.52
N SER A 46 -20.35 -11.43 -19.54
CA SER A 46 -21.77 -11.09 -19.58
C SER A 46 -22.68 -12.32 -19.55
N ASN A 47 -22.38 -13.30 -20.40
CA ASN A 47 -23.23 -14.49 -20.53
C ASN A 47 -23.18 -15.42 -19.31
N SER A 48 -22.03 -15.48 -18.61
CA SER A 48 -21.89 -16.27 -17.37
C SER A 48 -22.44 -15.57 -16.12
N ASN A 49 -22.81 -14.28 -16.21
CA ASN A 49 -23.22 -13.46 -15.05
C ASN A 49 -24.48 -12.66 -15.39
N PRO A 50 -25.64 -13.32 -15.54
CA PRO A 50 -26.87 -12.67 -15.98
C PRO A 50 -27.48 -11.67 -15.00
N LYS A 51 -27.23 -11.87 -13.70
CA LYS A 51 -27.92 -11.15 -12.62
C LYS A 51 -26.98 -10.30 -11.75
N ASN A 52 -25.67 -10.36 -12.00
CA ASN A 52 -24.65 -9.61 -11.28
C ASN A 52 -23.72 -8.87 -12.24
N ASN A 53 -22.97 -7.90 -11.72
CA ASN A 53 -21.92 -7.27 -12.50
C ASN A 53 -20.71 -8.23 -12.62
N SER A 54 -19.96 -8.07 -13.70
CA SER A 54 -18.64 -8.68 -13.89
C SER A 54 -17.59 -7.61 -14.05
N TYR A 55 -16.34 -7.94 -13.74
CA TYR A 55 -15.26 -6.98 -13.62
C TYR A 55 -14.03 -7.40 -14.40
N ILE A 56 -13.41 -6.46 -15.11
CA ILE A 56 -12.04 -6.60 -15.63
C ILE A 56 -11.19 -5.49 -15.02
N VAL A 57 -10.13 -5.86 -14.30
CA VAL A 57 -9.18 -4.90 -13.73
C VAL A 57 -7.93 -4.86 -14.59
N ILE A 58 -7.58 -3.66 -15.08
CA ILE A 58 -6.47 -3.42 -16.00
C ILE A 58 -5.34 -2.66 -15.29
N GLY A 59 -4.10 -3.07 -15.51
CA GLY A 59 -2.92 -2.47 -14.90
C GLY A 59 -2.47 -3.22 -13.66
N VAL A 60 -2.63 -4.54 -13.68
CA VAL A 60 -2.27 -5.46 -12.61
C VAL A 60 -1.45 -6.60 -13.19
N GLU A 61 -0.40 -7.04 -12.48
CA GLU A 61 0.38 -8.21 -12.86
C GLU A 61 -0.34 -9.54 -12.56
N ASP A 62 -0.09 -10.53 -13.43
CA ASP A 62 -0.78 -11.82 -13.36
C ASP A 62 -0.27 -12.66 -12.17
N GLU A 63 1.03 -12.59 -11.85
CA GLU A 63 1.67 -13.47 -10.86
C GLU A 63 1.34 -13.14 -9.41
N ASP A 64 1.39 -11.87 -9.03
CA ASP A 64 1.28 -11.43 -7.63
C ASP A 64 0.12 -10.44 -7.38
N SER A 65 -0.69 -10.17 -8.41
CA SER A 65 -1.78 -9.17 -8.35
C SER A 65 -1.28 -7.77 -8.00
N GLN A 66 0.00 -7.45 -8.24
CA GLN A 66 0.54 -6.12 -7.99
C GLN A 66 -0.03 -5.09 -8.97
N ILE A 67 -0.48 -3.95 -8.43
CA ILE A 67 -0.98 -2.83 -9.21
C ILE A 67 0.21 -2.06 -9.80
N ILE A 68 0.34 -2.08 -11.13
CA ILE A 68 1.37 -1.35 -11.89
C ILE A 68 0.81 -0.09 -12.58
N GLY A 69 -0.50 -0.07 -12.83
CA GLY A 69 -1.18 0.98 -13.56
C GLY A 69 -0.99 0.91 -15.09
N VAL A 70 -1.86 1.64 -15.79
CA VAL A 70 -1.85 1.87 -17.24
C VAL A 70 -2.05 3.35 -17.53
N ASP A 71 -1.79 3.74 -18.78
CA ASP A 71 -2.11 5.09 -19.24
C ASP A 71 -3.62 5.33 -19.25
N PHE A 72 -4.00 6.60 -19.11
CA PHE A 72 -5.39 7.02 -19.23
C PHE A 72 -6.01 6.53 -20.54
N PHE A 73 -7.21 5.96 -20.44
CA PHE A 73 -7.90 5.40 -21.58
C PHE A 73 -9.33 5.95 -21.72
N ASP A 74 -9.74 6.26 -22.95
CA ASP A 74 -11.06 6.82 -23.27
C ASP A 74 -12.10 5.71 -23.47
N ASP A 75 -13.11 5.66 -22.58
CA ASP A 75 -14.23 4.72 -22.62
C ASP A 75 -14.98 4.73 -23.96
N SER A 76 -15.01 5.87 -24.68
CA SER A 76 -15.70 5.98 -25.97
C SER A 76 -15.22 4.93 -26.99
N LYS A 77 -13.94 4.57 -26.93
CA LYS A 77 -13.34 3.56 -27.81
C LYS A 77 -13.86 2.15 -27.50
N ILE A 78 -14.07 1.84 -26.22
CA ILE A 78 -14.65 0.56 -25.77
C ILE A 78 -16.12 0.48 -26.19
N GLN A 79 -16.90 1.54 -25.95
CA GLN A 79 -18.32 1.59 -26.35
C GLN A 79 -18.49 1.38 -27.85
N ASN A 80 -17.71 2.11 -28.66
CA ASN A 80 -17.74 1.99 -30.11
C ASN A 80 -17.37 0.58 -30.60
N LEU A 81 -16.36 -0.03 -29.98
CA LEU A 81 -15.94 -1.40 -30.31
C LEU A 81 -17.06 -2.42 -30.01
N ILE A 82 -17.65 -2.34 -28.82
CA ILE A 82 -18.74 -3.21 -28.37
C ILE A 82 -19.95 -3.09 -29.30
N ASN A 83 -20.42 -1.87 -29.55
CA ASN A 83 -21.62 -1.62 -30.36
C ASN A 83 -21.43 -2.06 -31.82
N ALA A 84 -20.21 -1.99 -32.34
CA ALA A 84 -19.89 -2.38 -33.71
C ALA A 84 -19.78 -3.91 -33.92
N TYR A 85 -19.50 -4.68 -32.86
CA TYR A 85 -19.14 -6.10 -32.96
C TYR A 85 -19.99 -7.05 -32.14
N LEU A 86 -20.84 -6.58 -31.20
CA LEU A 86 -21.70 -7.44 -30.40
C LEU A 86 -23.18 -7.30 -30.78
N THR A 87 -23.89 -8.41 -30.75
CA THR A 87 -25.36 -8.49 -30.76
C THR A 87 -25.82 -8.64 -29.32
N ASN A 88 -26.89 -7.93 -28.93
CA ASN A 88 -27.30 -7.78 -27.53
C ASN A 88 -26.12 -7.41 -26.61
N PRO A 89 -25.41 -6.29 -26.88
CA PRO A 89 -24.26 -5.91 -26.08
C PRO A 89 -24.64 -5.73 -24.60
N PRO A 90 -23.80 -6.16 -23.64
CA PRO A 90 -23.95 -5.76 -22.26
C PRO A 90 -23.71 -4.26 -22.10
N ILE A 91 -24.18 -3.71 -20.98
CA ILE A 91 -23.80 -2.37 -20.57
C ILE A 91 -22.39 -2.47 -20.01
N VAL A 92 -21.43 -1.84 -20.68
CA VAL A 92 -20.04 -1.79 -20.22
C VAL A 92 -19.71 -0.38 -19.81
N GLN A 93 -18.94 -0.22 -18.74
CA GLN A 93 -18.43 1.07 -18.28
C GLN A 93 -16.95 0.93 -17.98
N TYR A 94 -16.13 1.78 -18.57
CA TYR A 94 -14.72 1.88 -18.23
C TYR A 94 -14.45 3.11 -17.36
N GLU A 95 -13.80 2.90 -16.21
CA GLU A 95 -13.42 3.96 -15.29
C GLU A 95 -11.90 3.96 -15.07
N ASN A 96 -11.29 5.14 -15.15
CA ASN A 96 -9.88 5.37 -14.83
C ASN A 96 -9.76 5.69 -13.33
N ILE A 97 -9.29 4.72 -12.53
CA ILE A 97 -9.22 4.85 -11.07
C ILE A 97 -7.78 5.16 -10.64
N SER A 98 -7.54 6.36 -10.10
CA SER A 98 -6.23 6.74 -9.56
C SER A 98 -5.93 5.99 -8.26
N PHE A 99 -4.72 5.46 -8.11
CA PHE A 99 -4.21 4.87 -6.86
C PHE A 99 -3.08 5.73 -6.29
N PRO A 100 -3.02 5.94 -4.96
CA PRO A 100 -2.06 6.86 -4.32
C PRO A 100 -0.58 6.50 -4.49
N HIS A 101 -0.27 5.22 -4.71
CA HIS A 101 1.09 4.72 -4.90
C HIS A 101 1.52 4.69 -6.37
N LEU A 102 0.62 5.03 -7.30
CA LEU A 102 0.93 5.11 -8.72
C LEU A 102 1.41 6.52 -9.09
N PRO A 103 2.26 6.66 -10.12
CA PRO A 103 2.59 7.95 -10.73
C PRO A 103 1.32 8.71 -11.18
N GLU A 104 1.39 10.04 -11.23
CA GLU A 104 0.24 10.90 -11.56
C GLU A 104 -0.37 10.63 -12.95
N ASP A 105 0.45 10.15 -13.90
CA ASP A 105 0.05 9.79 -15.26
C ASP A 105 -0.51 8.36 -15.39
N LYS A 106 -0.50 7.59 -14.30
CA LYS A 106 -0.95 6.19 -14.28
C LYS A 106 -2.25 6.00 -13.51
N VAL A 107 -3.08 5.11 -14.03
CA VAL A 107 -4.39 4.76 -13.45
C VAL A 107 -4.62 3.26 -13.52
N VAL A 108 -5.53 2.74 -12.71
CA VAL A 108 -6.06 1.38 -12.85
C VAL A 108 -7.35 1.46 -13.64
N GLY A 109 -7.44 0.69 -14.71
CA GLY A 109 -8.66 0.60 -15.50
C GLY A 109 -9.65 -0.38 -14.86
N LEU A 110 -10.87 0.07 -14.58
CA LEU A 110 -11.94 -0.81 -14.14
C LEU A 110 -13.01 -0.91 -15.23
N VAL A 111 -13.16 -2.09 -15.81
CA VAL A 111 -14.28 -2.40 -16.71
C VAL A 111 -15.39 -3.04 -15.89
N THR A 112 -16.53 -2.39 -15.77
CA THR A 112 -17.75 -2.98 -15.19
C THR A 112 -18.65 -3.44 -16.34
N ILE A 113 -19.06 -4.71 -16.32
CA ILE A 113 -19.90 -5.35 -17.34
C ILE A 113 -21.19 -5.77 -16.68
N ARG A 114 -22.32 -5.25 -17.17
CA ARG A 114 -23.66 -5.60 -16.72
C ARG A 114 -24.44 -6.28 -17.83
N ALA A 115 -24.84 -7.52 -17.58
CA ALA A 115 -25.66 -8.28 -18.52
C ALA A 115 -27.05 -7.62 -18.71
N THR A 116 -27.63 -7.81 -19.90
CA THR A 116 -28.96 -7.29 -20.25
C THR A 116 -30.06 -8.37 -20.16
N GLY A 117 -29.72 -9.55 -19.64
CA GLY A 117 -30.60 -10.72 -19.59
C GLY A 117 -30.77 -11.45 -20.92
N LYS A 118 -30.13 -10.97 -22.00
CA LYS A 118 -30.10 -11.62 -23.32
C LYS A 118 -28.71 -12.19 -23.60
N ILE A 119 -28.65 -13.26 -24.38
CA ILE A 119 -27.39 -13.83 -24.84
C ILE A 119 -26.67 -12.82 -25.73
N THR A 120 -25.47 -12.43 -25.31
CA THR A 120 -24.53 -11.63 -26.09
C THR A 120 -23.75 -12.54 -27.04
N SER A 121 -23.59 -12.13 -28.30
CA SER A 121 -22.82 -12.88 -29.30
C SER A 121 -22.05 -11.95 -30.24
N LEU A 122 -21.07 -12.48 -30.97
CA LEU A 122 -20.37 -11.70 -32.00
C LEU A 122 -21.30 -11.43 -33.19
N ARG A 123 -21.46 -10.17 -33.57
CA ARG A 123 -22.27 -9.75 -34.74
C ARG A 123 -21.60 -10.09 -36.07
N LYS A 124 -20.27 -10.06 -36.12
CA LYS A 124 -19.46 -10.27 -37.34
C LYS A 124 -18.11 -10.89 -37.02
N ASN A 125 -17.47 -11.46 -38.04
CA ASN A 125 -16.15 -12.09 -37.90
C ASN A 125 -15.10 -11.08 -37.40
N ILE A 126 -14.28 -11.51 -36.45
CA ILE A 126 -13.11 -10.75 -36.01
C ILE A 126 -11.96 -11.70 -35.66
N TRP A 127 -10.81 -11.45 -36.28
CA TRP A 127 -9.63 -12.32 -36.21
C TRP A 127 -10.00 -13.78 -36.52
N LYS A 128 -9.87 -14.71 -35.57
CA LYS A 128 -10.23 -16.13 -35.73
C LYS A 128 -11.64 -16.50 -35.26
N TYR A 129 -12.41 -15.54 -34.75
CA TYR A 129 -13.76 -15.78 -34.23
C TYR A 129 -14.81 -15.43 -35.29
N TYR A 130 -15.76 -16.34 -35.46
CA TYR A 130 -16.83 -16.21 -36.44
C TYR A 130 -18.03 -15.44 -35.86
N GLY A 131 -18.77 -14.74 -36.72
CA GLY A 131 -20.05 -14.13 -36.39
C GLY A 131 -21.05 -15.18 -35.93
N GLY A 132 -21.86 -14.83 -34.94
CA GLY A 132 -22.76 -15.73 -34.22
C GLY A 132 -22.10 -16.45 -33.04
N ALA A 133 -20.77 -16.42 -32.89
CA ALA A 133 -20.12 -17.10 -31.78
C ALA A 133 -20.54 -16.53 -30.42
N VAL A 134 -20.90 -17.44 -29.52
CA VAL A 134 -21.26 -17.17 -28.13
C VAL A 134 -20.16 -17.73 -27.25
N PHE A 135 -19.72 -16.94 -26.26
CA PHE A 135 -18.73 -17.36 -25.29
C PHE A 135 -19.34 -17.37 -23.89
N PHE A 136 -18.91 -18.33 -23.08
CA PHE A 136 -19.18 -18.42 -21.65
C PHE A 136 -17.86 -18.53 -20.91
N ARG A 137 -17.87 -18.07 -19.67
CA ARG A 137 -16.76 -18.21 -18.73
C ARG A 137 -16.98 -19.39 -17.79
N ASP A 138 -15.96 -20.21 -17.65
CA ASP A 138 -15.87 -21.36 -16.74
C ASP A 138 -14.54 -21.27 -16.01
N GLY A 139 -14.59 -20.99 -14.69
CA GLY A 139 -13.43 -20.51 -13.94
C GLY A 139 -12.78 -19.29 -14.61
N SER A 140 -11.48 -19.35 -14.89
CA SER A 140 -10.72 -18.31 -15.58
C SER A 140 -10.79 -18.40 -17.12
N ILE A 141 -11.41 -19.45 -17.68
CA ILE A 141 -11.34 -19.75 -19.13
C ILE A 141 -12.62 -19.33 -19.83
N SER A 142 -12.47 -18.68 -20.99
CA SER A 142 -13.61 -18.34 -21.88
C SER A 142 -13.75 -19.36 -23.01
N MET A 143 -14.82 -20.15 -22.99
CA MET A 143 -15.09 -21.23 -23.94
C MET A 143 -16.24 -20.88 -24.90
N PRO A 144 -16.14 -21.25 -26.20
CA PRO A 144 -17.27 -21.12 -27.11
C PRO A 144 -18.34 -22.17 -26.79
N LYS A 145 -19.62 -21.80 -26.88
CA LYS A 145 -20.75 -22.72 -26.68
C LYS A 145 -21.62 -22.75 -27.94
N VAL A 146 -21.96 -23.96 -28.40
CA VAL A 146 -22.61 -24.18 -29.72
C VAL A 146 -24.04 -24.73 -29.59
N PHE A 147 -24.40 -25.37 -28.47
CA PHE A 147 -25.73 -25.96 -28.21
C PHE A 147 -26.16 -25.76 -26.74
N ASP A 148 -27.48 -25.82 -26.47
CA ASP A 148 -28.14 -25.71 -25.16
C ASP A 148 -27.63 -24.56 -24.27
N ILE A 149 -27.93 -23.34 -24.73
CA ILE A 149 -27.51 -22.12 -24.06
C ILE A 149 -28.51 -21.77 -22.95
N GLU A 150 -28.38 -22.43 -21.81
CA GLU A 150 -29.00 -21.98 -20.56
C GLU A 150 -28.11 -20.98 -19.84
N ILE A 151 -28.71 -19.88 -19.41
CA ILE A 151 -28.05 -18.86 -18.60
C ILE A 151 -28.39 -19.13 -17.13
N THR A 152 -27.41 -19.63 -16.37
CA THR A 152 -27.55 -19.93 -14.95
C THR A 152 -26.92 -18.83 -14.10
N ASP A 153 -27.61 -18.43 -13.04
CA ASP A 153 -27.06 -17.52 -12.04
C ASP A 153 -26.33 -18.32 -10.96
N VAL A 154 -25.02 -18.09 -10.83
CA VAL A 154 -24.14 -18.78 -9.86
C VAL A 154 -23.41 -17.81 -8.95
N ASN A 155 -23.08 -16.60 -9.44
CA ASN A 155 -22.17 -15.69 -8.75
C ASN A 155 -22.86 -14.54 -8.02
N SER A 156 -24.17 -14.35 -8.17
CA SER A 156 -24.85 -13.15 -7.66
C SER A 156 -24.63 -12.92 -6.17
N HIS A 157 -24.77 -13.95 -5.33
CA HIS A 157 -24.55 -13.82 -3.88
C HIS A 157 -23.09 -13.40 -3.55
N ILE A 158 -22.10 -13.95 -4.26
CA ILE A 158 -20.68 -13.64 -4.03
C ILE A 158 -20.40 -12.19 -4.45
N VAL A 159 -20.87 -11.80 -5.63
CA VAL A 159 -20.64 -10.46 -6.17
C VAL A 159 -21.38 -9.40 -5.35
N GLU A 160 -22.61 -9.66 -4.92
CA GLU A 160 -23.35 -8.79 -4.01
C GLU A 160 -22.59 -8.58 -2.70
N ALA A 161 -22.03 -9.65 -2.12
CA ALA A 161 -21.21 -9.54 -0.93
C ALA A 161 -19.97 -8.67 -1.18
N ILE A 162 -19.21 -8.91 -2.25
CA ILE A 162 -18.02 -8.11 -2.60
C ILE A 162 -18.40 -6.63 -2.79
N GLU A 163 -19.45 -6.36 -3.58
CA GLU A 163 -19.92 -5.01 -3.85
C GLU A 163 -20.39 -4.31 -2.57
N ALA A 164 -21.11 -5.00 -1.68
CA ALA A 164 -21.54 -4.47 -0.39
C ALA A 164 -20.35 -4.10 0.51
N HIS A 165 -19.32 -4.95 0.57
CA HIS A 165 -18.07 -4.64 1.29
C HIS A 165 -17.28 -3.49 0.65
N SER A 166 -17.55 -3.19 -0.62
CA SER A 166 -16.94 -2.07 -1.35
C SER A 166 -17.80 -0.81 -1.37
N GLN A 167 -18.95 -0.79 -0.72
CA GLN A 167 -19.72 0.45 -0.57
C GLN A 167 -19.06 1.34 0.48
N ASN A 168 -18.93 2.64 0.17
CA ASN A 168 -18.62 3.64 1.18
C ASN A 168 -19.86 3.80 2.07
N ASN A 169 -19.97 2.94 3.08
CA ASN A 169 -21.01 3.06 4.08
C ASN A 169 -20.53 4.04 5.15
N ILE A 170 -21.25 5.16 5.31
CA ILE A 170 -20.99 6.13 6.38
C ILE A 170 -20.99 5.40 7.74
N ALA A 171 -21.88 4.41 7.92
CA ALA A 171 -21.89 3.58 9.11
C ALA A 171 -20.53 2.88 9.32
N TYR A 172 -19.98 2.20 8.30
CA TYR A 172 -18.68 1.54 8.39
C TYR A 172 -17.54 2.52 8.70
N THR A 173 -17.57 3.72 8.10
CA THR A 173 -16.55 4.75 8.39
C THR A 173 -16.66 5.22 9.84
N LEU A 174 -17.88 5.46 10.33
CA LEU A 174 -18.12 5.85 11.71
C LEU A 174 -17.74 4.73 12.69
N ASP A 175 -18.14 3.49 12.42
CA ASP A 175 -17.78 2.31 13.21
C ASP A 175 -16.26 2.16 13.27
N GLY A 176 -15.56 2.30 12.14
CA GLY A 176 -14.09 2.29 12.09
C GLY A 176 -13.45 3.41 12.90
N VAL A 177 -14.02 4.61 12.91
CA VAL A 177 -13.57 5.72 13.78
C VAL A 177 -13.78 5.35 15.25
N PHE A 178 -14.98 4.90 15.63
CA PHE A 178 -15.29 4.55 17.02
C PHE A 178 -14.43 3.38 17.52
N ASP A 179 -14.21 2.38 16.70
CA ASP A 179 -13.31 1.26 17.00
C ASP A 179 -11.87 1.75 17.17
N PHE A 180 -11.40 2.63 16.29
CA PHE A 180 -10.07 3.22 16.43
C PHE A 180 -9.92 3.97 17.76
N LEU A 181 -10.88 4.83 18.09
CA LEU A 181 -10.89 5.62 19.33
C LEU A 181 -10.97 4.71 20.57
N LYS A 182 -11.81 3.68 20.54
CA LYS A 182 -12.00 2.75 21.66
C LYS A 182 -10.76 1.92 21.94
N ASN A 183 -10.16 1.35 20.89
CA ASN A 183 -9.00 0.46 21.00
C ASN A 183 -7.71 1.21 21.40
N ARG A 184 -7.67 2.53 21.23
CA ARG A 184 -6.49 3.37 21.49
C ARG A 184 -6.75 4.44 22.55
N LYS A 185 -7.74 4.23 23.42
CA LYS A 185 -8.18 5.19 24.45
C LYS A 185 -7.03 5.73 25.30
N ASP A 186 -6.07 4.87 25.65
CA ASP A 186 -4.92 5.21 26.51
C ASP A 186 -3.88 6.09 25.79
N TYR A 187 -4.01 6.28 24.48
CA TYR A 187 -3.08 7.02 23.63
C TYR A 187 -3.70 8.30 23.04
N ASN A 188 -4.69 8.89 23.72
CA ASN A 188 -5.35 10.14 23.34
C ASN A 188 -5.71 10.20 21.84
N PRO A 189 -6.57 9.30 21.37
CA PRO A 189 -6.87 9.15 19.96
C PRO A 189 -7.71 10.33 19.46
N GLN A 190 -7.44 10.76 18.23
CA GLN A 190 -8.03 11.91 17.58
C GLN A 190 -8.41 11.54 16.15
N TYR A 191 -9.30 12.33 15.56
CA TYR A 191 -9.66 12.20 14.15
C TYR A 191 -9.80 13.57 13.51
N LYS A 192 -9.65 13.61 12.18
CA LYS A 192 -9.94 14.79 11.36
C LYS A 192 -10.49 14.33 10.03
N VAL A 193 -11.55 15.00 9.60
CA VAL A 193 -12.09 14.86 8.25
C VAL A 193 -11.38 15.88 7.35
N PHE A 194 -10.86 15.41 6.22
CA PHE A 194 -10.28 16.21 5.15
C PHE A 194 -11.21 16.18 3.96
N LYS A 195 -11.42 17.36 3.36
CA LYS A 195 -12.50 17.60 2.38
C LYS A 195 -13.83 17.12 2.99
N GLU A 196 -14.58 16.27 2.32
CA GLU A 196 -15.85 15.70 2.82
C GLU A 196 -15.80 14.18 2.99
N TYR A 197 -14.64 13.55 2.75
CA TYR A 197 -14.55 12.11 2.53
C TYR A 197 -13.46 11.42 3.36
N PHE A 198 -12.31 12.06 3.56
CA PHE A 198 -11.15 11.40 4.13
C PHE A 198 -11.12 11.52 5.64
N VAL A 199 -11.21 10.38 6.33
CA VAL A 199 -11.18 10.36 7.79
C VAL A 199 -9.84 9.80 8.25
N VAL A 200 -8.97 10.70 8.69
CA VAL A 200 -7.68 10.33 9.29
C VAL A 200 -7.88 10.23 10.79
N CYS A 201 -7.57 9.06 11.35
CA CYS A 201 -7.48 8.85 12.79
C CYS A 201 -6.01 8.72 13.20
N TRP A 202 -5.65 9.28 14.34
CA TRP A 202 -4.33 9.09 14.91
C TRP A 202 -4.38 8.98 16.43
N ALA A 203 -3.46 8.22 17.00
CA ALA A 203 -3.28 8.07 18.44
C ALA A 203 -1.79 8.03 18.74
N GLY A 204 -1.37 8.52 19.89
CA GLY A 204 0.02 8.46 20.30
C GLY A 204 0.19 9.01 21.71
N GLN A 205 1.19 8.49 22.41
CA GLN A 205 1.55 8.98 23.73
C GLN A 205 2.19 10.37 23.59
N LYS A 206 1.40 11.40 23.93
CA LYS A 206 1.78 12.80 23.85
C LYS A 206 2.89 13.13 24.84
N LYS A 207 3.93 13.80 24.35
CA LYS A 207 5.06 14.32 25.12
C LYS A 207 5.32 15.76 24.71
N VAL A 208 5.33 16.68 25.66
CA VAL A 208 5.59 18.10 25.39
C VAL A 208 7.01 18.43 25.82
N VAL A 209 7.83 18.90 24.90
CA VAL A 209 9.21 19.34 25.17
C VAL A 209 9.38 20.74 24.64
N LYS A 210 9.72 21.70 25.51
CA LYS A 210 10.02 23.10 25.13
C LYS A 210 9.01 23.74 24.16
N HIS A 211 7.71 23.51 24.38
CA HIS A 211 6.55 23.99 23.59
C HIS A 211 6.26 23.24 22.27
N GLU A 212 7.06 22.23 21.92
CA GLU A 212 6.75 21.33 20.80
C GLU A 212 6.06 20.07 21.32
N THR A 213 5.05 19.61 20.57
CA THR A 213 4.32 18.37 20.86
C THR A 213 4.89 17.24 20.03
N PHE A 214 5.41 16.23 20.71
CA PHE A 214 5.86 14.97 20.15
C PHE A 214 4.90 13.86 20.55
N TYR A 215 4.85 12.82 19.74
CA TYR A 215 4.09 11.61 19.99
C TYR A 215 5.01 10.41 19.87
N SER A 216 4.91 9.48 20.82
CA SER A 216 5.55 8.16 20.75
C SER A 216 4.47 7.07 20.67
N ARG A 217 4.82 5.87 20.21
CA ARG A 217 3.84 4.77 20.03
C ARG A 217 2.67 5.20 19.14
N VAL A 218 2.98 5.74 17.98
CA VAL A 218 2.02 6.44 17.14
C VAL A 218 1.32 5.50 16.18
N ASP A 219 -0.01 5.51 16.30
CA ASP A 219 -1.06 4.99 15.43
C ASP A 219 -1.55 6.00 14.38
N ILE A 220 -1.43 5.82 13.05
CA ILE A 220 -2.09 6.73 12.08
C ILE A 220 -2.76 5.93 10.97
N GLU A 221 -4.06 6.09 10.81
CA GLU A 221 -4.90 5.36 9.85
C GLU A 221 -5.77 6.30 9.03
N LEU A 222 -5.96 5.95 7.75
CA LEU A 222 -6.98 6.51 6.87
C LEU A 222 -8.15 5.52 6.82
N ILE A 223 -9.18 5.79 7.64
CA ILE A 223 -10.25 4.84 7.95
C ILE A 223 -11.05 4.44 6.71
N ASN A 224 -11.42 5.44 5.92
CA ASN A 224 -12.24 5.25 4.71
C ASN A 224 -11.53 4.47 3.58
N GLU A 225 -10.20 4.32 3.64
CA GLU A 225 -9.42 3.51 2.69
C GLU A 225 -8.88 2.22 3.32
N GLN A 226 -9.10 2.02 4.63
CA GLN A 226 -8.55 0.93 5.45
C GLN A 226 -7.03 0.81 5.34
N VAL A 227 -6.34 1.95 5.30
CA VAL A 227 -4.88 2.01 5.17
C VAL A 227 -4.26 2.57 6.44
N ARG A 228 -3.28 1.86 6.99
CA ARG A 228 -2.40 2.38 8.03
C ARG A 228 -1.32 3.25 7.39
N LEU A 229 -1.41 4.57 7.59
CA LEU A 229 -0.49 5.56 7.03
C LEU A 229 0.86 5.54 7.75
N PHE A 230 0.86 5.32 9.07
CA PHE A 230 2.08 5.27 9.86
C PHE A 230 1.89 4.42 11.11
N TYR A 231 2.93 3.67 11.47
CA TYR A 231 3.02 3.01 12.76
C TYR A 231 4.45 3.04 13.28
N SER A 232 4.61 3.49 14.52
CA SER A 232 5.88 3.29 15.21
C SER A 232 5.67 3.11 16.71
N ALA A 233 6.26 2.06 17.26
CA ALA A 233 6.30 1.82 18.70
C ALA A 233 7.38 2.62 19.43
N LEU A 234 8.38 3.13 18.71
CA LEU A 234 9.64 3.59 19.32
C LEU A 234 10.10 4.97 18.83
N ASP A 235 9.68 5.38 17.64
CA ASP A 235 10.08 6.68 17.10
C ASP A 235 9.19 7.77 17.68
N GLU A 236 9.78 8.95 17.83
CA GLU A 236 9.04 10.14 18.17
C GLU A 236 8.65 10.85 16.88
N VAL A 237 7.41 11.32 16.79
CA VAL A 237 6.92 12.05 15.62
C VAL A 237 6.26 13.36 16.03
N SER A 238 6.35 14.35 15.16
CA SER A 238 5.45 15.50 15.21
C SER A 238 4.37 15.35 14.14
N ILE A 239 3.16 15.76 14.50
CA ILE A 239 1.99 15.72 13.63
C ILE A 239 1.50 17.16 13.47
N SER A 240 1.32 17.59 12.23
CA SER A 240 0.69 18.86 11.90
C SER A 240 -0.23 18.68 10.70
N PHE A 241 -1.25 19.52 10.60
CA PHE A 241 -2.21 19.43 9.50
C PHE A 241 -2.76 20.81 9.15
N THR A 242 -3.18 20.94 7.90
CA THR A 242 -3.93 22.09 7.40
C THR A 242 -5.37 21.65 7.09
N GLU A 243 -6.11 22.44 6.32
CA GLU A 243 -7.40 22.03 5.78
C GLU A 243 -7.28 20.86 4.79
N ASP A 244 -6.18 20.82 4.03
CA ASP A 244 -6.01 19.94 2.88
C ASP A 244 -4.86 18.95 3.03
N SER A 245 -4.09 19.01 4.11
CA SER A 245 -2.92 18.14 4.27
C SER A 245 -2.68 17.66 5.69
N PHE A 246 -2.14 16.46 5.80
CA PHE A 246 -1.69 15.85 7.05
C PHE A 246 -0.19 15.54 6.93
N THR A 247 0.60 16.08 7.84
CA THR A 247 2.06 16.01 7.82
C THR A 247 2.57 15.28 9.06
N ILE A 248 3.48 14.34 8.82
CA ILE A 248 4.17 13.55 9.84
C ILE A 248 5.67 13.85 9.67
N VAL A 249 6.34 14.21 10.76
CA VAL A 249 7.81 14.29 10.79
C VAL A 249 8.31 13.28 11.79
N GLU A 250 9.06 12.28 11.32
CA GLU A 250 9.76 11.31 12.16
C GLU A 250 11.03 11.92 12.72
N TYR A 251 11.28 11.70 14.02
CA TYR A 251 12.50 12.10 14.69
C TYR A 251 13.22 10.87 15.21
N ILE A 252 14.54 10.89 15.11
CA ILE A 252 15.41 9.93 15.76
C ILE A 252 16.13 10.57 16.93
N ASN A 253 16.26 9.81 18.00
CA ASN A 253 17.01 10.23 19.16
C ASN A 253 18.46 9.75 19.03
N LEU A 254 19.40 10.67 18.76
CA LEU A 254 20.82 10.38 18.67
C LEU A 254 21.61 11.21 19.68
N GLY A 255 22.66 10.62 20.24
CA GLY A 255 23.49 11.26 21.24
C GLY A 255 24.66 10.41 21.67
N LEU A 256 25.67 11.05 22.25
CA LEU A 256 26.81 10.41 22.90
C LEU A 256 26.80 10.79 24.39
N GLN A 257 27.27 9.91 25.26
CA GLN A 257 27.50 10.18 26.68
C GLN A 257 26.29 10.82 27.41
N LYS A 258 25.08 10.29 27.17
CA LYS A 258 23.80 10.78 27.74
C LYS A 258 23.33 12.17 27.24
N ALA A 259 24.05 12.80 26.31
CA ALA A 259 23.62 14.03 25.63
C ALA A 259 22.81 13.70 24.37
N PHE A 260 21.55 13.35 24.58
CA PHE A 260 20.61 12.95 23.52
C PHE A 260 19.86 14.15 22.92
N ARG A 261 19.71 14.17 21.60
CA ARG A 261 18.95 15.17 20.85
C ARG A 261 18.08 14.50 19.79
N TYR A 262 16.94 15.12 19.53
CA TYR A 262 16.03 14.71 18.47
C TYR A 262 16.43 15.34 17.14
N TYR A 263 16.65 14.50 16.14
CA TYR A 263 16.97 14.92 14.78
C TYR A 263 15.82 14.52 13.85
N PRO A 264 15.28 15.45 13.05
CA PRO A 264 14.24 15.11 12.08
C PRO A 264 14.82 14.20 11.01
N LEU A 265 14.22 13.04 10.77
CA LEU A 265 14.67 12.02 9.84
C LEU A 265 13.95 12.16 8.50
N GLU A 266 12.64 12.00 8.51
CA GLU A 266 11.81 11.95 7.31
C GLU A 266 10.51 12.73 7.53
N LYS A 267 10.08 13.45 6.49
CA LYS A 267 8.80 14.15 6.45
C LYS A 267 7.90 13.46 5.44
N THR A 268 6.76 12.97 5.91
CA THR A 268 5.69 12.43 5.06
C THR A 268 4.52 13.40 5.06
N THR A 269 4.08 13.82 3.87
CA THR A 269 2.94 14.72 3.68
C THR A 269 1.88 14.00 2.88
N ILE A 270 0.68 13.88 3.43
CA ILE A 270 -0.51 13.43 2.73
C ILE A 270 -1.28 14.67 2.29
N CYS A 271 -1.48 14.83 0.98
CA CYS A 271 -2.26 15.91 0.39
C CYS A 271 -3.60 15.37 -0.10
N PHE A 272 -4.69 15.95 0.39
CA PHE A 272 -6.06 15.57 0.03
C PHE A 272 -6.62 16.56 -0.99
N SER A 273 -7.13 16.01 -2.09
CA SER A 273 -7.69 16.75 -3.20
C SER A 273 -9.18 16.45 -3.33
N GLU A 274 -9.87 17.30 -4.09
CA GLU A 274 -11.26 17.05 -4.48
C GLU A 274 -11.41 15.73 -5.24
N GLN A 275 -12.65 15.25 -5.36
CA GLN A 275 -13.01 14.04 -6.10
C GLN A 275 -12.39 12.75 -5.51
N GLY A 276 -12.11 12.73 -4.20
CA GLY A 276 -11.62 11.55 -3.51
C GLY A 276 -10.21 11.14 -3.93
N LYS A 277 -9.37 12.07 -4.38
CA LYS A 277 -7.94 11.83 -4.66
C LYS A 277 -7.07 12.29 -3.49
N TYR A 278 -5.97 11.58 -3.26
CA TYR A 278 -4.93 12.02 -2.35
C TYR A 278 -3.58 11.50 -2.84
N SER A 279 -2.51 12.20 -2.48
CA SER A 279 -1.14 11.78 -2.73
C SER A 279 -0.38 11.71 -1.41
N ILE A 280 0.62 10.81 -1.35
CA ILE A 280 1.54 10.70 -0.23
C ILE A 280 2.93 10.98 -0.77
N THR A 281 3.61 11.97 -0.20
CA THR A 281 4.99 12.30 -0.53
C THR A 281 5.86 12.18 0.71
N SER A 282 6.92 11.38 0.63
CA SER A 282 7.93 11.25 1.68
C SER A 282 9.24 11.89 1.23
N LYS A 283 9.90 12.61 2.13
CA LYS A 283 11.19 13.26 1.90
C LYS A 283 12.10 13.06 3.10
N LEU A 284 13.29 12.49 2.87
CA LEU A 284 14.36 12.47 3.86
C LEU A 284 14.85 13.91 4.10
N ILE A 285 14.75 14.37 5.35
CA ILE A 285 15.19 15.71 5.79
C ILE A 285 16.32 15.64 6.83
N PHE A 286 16.91 14.45 6.96
CA PHE A 286 17.92 14.15 7.95
C PHE A 286 19.23 14.91 7.73
N LYS A 287 19.70 15.55 8.79
CA LYS A 287 21.02 16.17 8.85
C LYS A 287 21.81 15.47 9.97
N PRO A 288 22.82 14.66 9.63
CA PRO A 288 23.53 13.89 10.64
C PRO A 288 24.29 14.81 11.61
N PRO A 289 24.30 14.49 12.91
CA PRO A 289 25.11 15.21 13.87
C PRO A 289 26.60 15.01 13.61
N GLN A 290 27.36 16.09 13.77
CA GLN A 290 28.83 16.07 13.67
C GLN A 290 29.44 16.07 15.07
N TYR A 291 30.38 15.18 15.31
CA TYR A 291 31.10 15.04 16.57
C TYR A 291 32.61 15.14 16.37
N ASP A 292 33.34 15.41 17.46
CA ASP A 292 34.80 15.41 17.44
C ASP A 292 35.33 14.01 17.11
N LYS A 293 36.17 13.91 16.07
CA LYS A 293 36.68 12.63 15.56
C LYS A 293 37.53 11.89 16.59
N LYS A 294 38.26 12.59 17.48
CA LYS A 294 39.07 11.93 18.52
C LYS A 294 38.16 11.22 19.52
N VAL A 295 37.09 11.90 19.96
CA VAL A 295 36.08 11.29 20.83
C VAL A 295 35.44 10.08 20.15
N LEU A 296 35.10 10.18 18.86
CA LEU A 296 34.54 9.06 18.11
C LEU A 296 35.51 7.88 17.96
N HIS A 297 36.81 8.10 17.76
CA HIS A 297 37.81 7.02 17.74
C HIS A 297 37.84 6.27 19.07
N HIS A 298 37.78 6.97 20.21
CA HIS A 298 37.72 6.32 21.51
C HIS A 298 36.45 5.47 21.68
N ILE A 299 35.29 6.00 21.28
CA ILE A 299 34.01 5.29 21.36
C ILE A 299 34.00 4.08 20.42
N TYR A 300 34.48 4.26 19.18
CA TYR A 300 34.58 3.19 18.18
C TYR A 300 35.46 2.04 18.69
N ASN A 301 36.63 2.36 19.25
CA ASN A 301 37.55 1.36 19.80
C ASN A 301 36.97 0.66 21.03
N ALA A 302 36.28 1.40 21.91
CA ALA A 302 35.59 0.82 23.07
C ALA A 302 34.49 -0.17 22.64
N ASN A 303 33.68 0.20 21.65
CA ASN A 303 32.66 -0.69 21.08
C ASN A 303 33.26 -1.94 20.45
N ASN A 304 34.37 -1.81 19.71
CA ASN A 304 35.06 -2.95 19.11
C ASN A 304 35.59 -3.91 20.19
N ALA A 305 36.20 -3.37 21.25
CA ALA A 305 36.66 -4.18 22.37
C ALA A 305 35.49 -4.91 23.08
N LEU A 306 34.35 -4.25 23.22
CA LEU A 306 33.14 -4.83 23.78
C LEU A 306 32.59 -5.97 22.91
N LEU A 307 32.57 -5.81 21.58
CA LEU A 307 32.16 -6.88 20.66
C LEU A 307 33.08 -8.11 20.77
N GLU A 308 34.40 -7.90 20.82
CA GLU A 308 35.36 -9.01 20.95
C GLU A 308 35.19 -9.75 22.28
N LYS A 309 34.90 -9.04 23.39
CA LYS A 309 34.57 -9.69 24.67
C LYS A 309 33.35 -10.60 24.59
N ILE A 310 32.27 -10.12 23.95
CA ILE A 310 31.02 -10.89 23.78
C ILE A 310 31.26 -12.10 22.87
N LYS A 311 32.02 -11.91 21.79
CA LYS A 311 32.37 -12.98 20.85
C LYS A 311 33.17 -14.10 21.53
N ASN A 312 34.00 -13.74 22.52
CA ASN A 312 34.76 -14.68 23.34
C ASN A 312 33.98 -15.16 24.59
N GLU A 313 32.67 -14.98 24.65
CA GLU A 313 31.77 -15.44 25.73
C GLU A 313 32.15 -14.95 27.14
N HIS A 314 32.82 -13.80 27.25
CA HIS A 314 33.15 -13.22 28.57
C HIS A 314 31.92 -12.59 29.23
N VAL A 315 31.84 -12.72 30.56
CA VAL A 315 30.79 -12.06 31.34
C VAL A 315 30.98 -10.55 31.30
N LEU A 316 29.92 -9.83 30.92
CA LEU A 316 29.90 -8.37 30.91
C LEU A 316 29.56 -7.84 32.30
N SER A 317 30.24 -6.76 32.69
CA SER A 317 29.85 -5.95 33.84
C SER A 317 28.57 -5.14 33.57
N ASP A 318 27.92 -4.64 34.64
CA ASP A 318 26.71 -3.82 34.52
C ASP A 318 26.92 -2.57 33.64
N ASN A 319 28.10 -1.94 33.74
CA ASN A 319 28.45 -0.80 32.90
C ASN A 319 28.63 -1.19 31.43
N GLU A 320 29.24 -2.35 31.16
CA GLU A 320 29.40 -2.85 29.79
C GLU A 320 28.07 -3.26 29.16
N LEU A 321 27.09 -3.73 29.96
CA LEU A 321 25.72 -3.96 29.48
C LEU A 321 25.03 -2.64 29.09
N ILE A 322 25.26 -1.56 29.83
CA ILE A 322 24.77 -0.22 29.47
C ILE A 322 25.42 0.26 28.17
N ASP A 323 26.74 0.07 28.03
CA ASP A 323 27.47 0.44 26.80
C ASP A 323 27.01 -0.39 25.60
N LEU A 324 26.71 -1.69 25.81
CA LEU A 324 26.17 -2.56 24.77
C LEU A 324 24.80 -2.09 24.28
N LYS A 325 23.95 -1.53 25.15
CA LYS A 325 22.68 -0.91 24.73
C LYS A 325 22.91 0.30 23.81
N ASN A 326 23.98 1.06 24.02
CA ASN A 326 24.32 2.22 23.19
C ASN A 326 25.09 1.86 21.91
N LEU A 327 25.60 0.62 21.80
CA LEU A 327 26.45 0.18 20.71
C LEU A 327 25.83 0.37 19.30
N PRO A 328 24.56 0.00 19.04
CA PRO A 328 23.97 0.24 17.72
C PRO A 328 23.91 1.73 17.34
N ALA A 329 23.50 2.59 18.27
CA ALA A 329 23.39 4.02 18.03
C ALA A 329 24.76 4.68 17.82
N THR A 330 25.76 4.28 18.59
CA THR A 330 27.13 4.82 18.50
C THR A 330 27.84 4.38 17.22
N TYR A 331 27.67 3.13 16.76
CA TYR A 331 28.19 2.74 15.44
C TYR A 331 27.53 3.50 14.29
N LEU A 332 26.22 3.76 14.37
CA LEU A 332 25.55 4.63 13.40
C LEU A 332 26.12 6.05 13.42
N ILE A 333 26.34 6.63 14.60
CA ILE A 333 26.96 7.96 14.74
C ILE A 333 28.36 7.96 14.13
N CYS A 334 29.19 6.95 14.41
CA CYS A 334 30.52 6.80 13.82
C CYS A 334 30.43 6.78 12.27
N TYR A 335 29.54 5.98 11.72
CA TYR A 335 29.33 5.92 10.26
C TYR A 335 28.92 7.25 9.65
N LEU A 336 27.99 7.96 10.29
CA LEU A 336 27.55 9.29 9.88
C LEU A 336 28.66 10.38 10.00
N ASN A 337 29.81 10.04 10.58
CA ASN A 337 30.98 10.89 10.79
C ASN A 337 32.25 10.32 10.13
N ASP A 338 32.10 9.61 9.00
CA ASP A 338 33.16 9.06 8.14
C ASP A 338 33.90 7.81 8.64
N PHE A 339 33.35 7.07 9.62
CA PHE A 339 33.89 5.78 10.04
C PHE A 339 33.17 4.66 9.27
N GLU A 340 33.52 4.48 8.00
CA GLU A 340 32.80 3.57 7.09
C GLU A 340 32.70 2.13 7.62
N GLU A 341 33.77 1.63 8.26
CA GLU A 341 33.82 0.28 8.82
C GLU A 341 32.83 0.03 9.97
N ALA A 342 32.33 1.09 10.63
CA ALA A 342 31.43 0.99 11.77
C ALA A 342 30.15 0.21 11.47
N ILE A 343 29.59 0.38 10.27
CA ILE A 343 28.39 -0.36 9.87
C ILE A 343 28.71 -1.82 9.58
N ASN A 344 29.85 -2.12 8.96
CA ASN A 344 30.24 -3.51 8.70
C ASN A 344 30.37 -4.28 10.02
N LYS A 345 31.03 -3.68 11.02
CA LYS A 345 31.13 -4.23 12.37
C LYS A 345 29.76 -4.45 13.01
N LEU A 346 28.85 -3.49 12.87
CA LEU A 346 27.49 -3.60 13.40
C LEU A 346 26.71 -4.73 12.72
N ILE A 347 26.83 -4.89 11.40
CA ILE A 347 26.20 -5.96 10.62
C ILE A 347 26.72 -7.32 11.08
N ASP A 348 28.04 -7.48 11.23
CA ASP A 348 28.68 -8.72 11.68
C ASP A 348 28.24 -9.09 13.11
N ALA A 349 28.02 -8.09 13.96
CA ALA A 349 27.56 -8.28 15.34
C ALA A 349 26.11 -8.77 15.46
N LYS A 350 25.33 -8.84 14.37
CA LYS A 350 23.89 -9.18 14.38
C LYS A 350 23.56 -10.44 15.19
N LEU A 351 24.32 -11.52 15.02
CA LEU A 351 24.08 -12.79 15.73
C LEU A 351 24.36 -12.68 17.22
N LEU A 352 25.41 -11.96 17.60
CA LEU A 352 25.80 -11.72 18.99
C LEU A 352 24.75 -10.86 19.70
N LEU A 353 24.25 -9.80 19.04
CA LEU A 353 23.24 -8.91 19.59
C LEU A 353 21.87 -9.58 19.73
N LYS A 354 21.57 -10.59 18.91
CA LYS A 354 20.28 -11.32 18.94
C LYS A 354 20.04 -12.03 20.28
N ILE A 355 21.10 -12.36 21.01
CA ILE A 355 21.04 -12.96 22.35
C ILE A 355 20.38 -12.02 23.37
N TYR A 356 20.45 -10.70 23.12
CA TYR A 356 19.91 -9.66 23.99
C TYR A 356 18.68 -9.00 23.32
N PRO A 357 17.43 -9.38 23.68
CA PRO A 357 16.24 -8.97 22.96
C PRO A 357 16.06 -7.44 22.85
N GLU A 358 16.34 -6.70 23.93
CA GLU A 358 16.26 -5.24 23.95
C GLU A 358 17.27 -4.59 23.00
N ILE A 359 18.51 -5.10 22.99
CA ILE A 359 19.61 -4.55 22.18
C ILE A 359 19.39 -4.91 20.71
N TYR A 360 18.85 -6.09 20.44
CA TYR A 360 18.48 -6.52 19.10
C TYR A 360 17.37 -5.63 18.51
N LEU A 361 16.44 -5.14 19.33
CA LEU A 361 15.45 -4.16 18.90
C LEU A 361 16.11 -2.84 18.47
N LEU A 362 17.04 -2.32 19.28
CA LEU A 362 17.81 -1.11 18.96
C LEU A 362 18.64 -1.31 17.67
N TYR A 363 19.27 -2.47 17.51
CA TYR A 363 19.95 -2.85 16.27
C TYR A 363 19.01 -2.77 15.05
N LYS A 364 17.82 -3.37 15.12
CA LYS A 364 16.84 -3.31 14.03
C LYS A 364 16.43 -1.88 13.69
N GLN A 365 16.25 -1.03 14.69
CA GLN A 365 15.95 0.38 14.49
C GLN A 365 17.09 1.10 13.79
N THR A 366 18.32 0.93 14.27
CA THR A 366 19.52 1.50 13.64
C THR A 366 19.63 1.09 12.18
N MET A 367 19.45 -0.20 11.88
CA MET A 367 19.49 -0.69 10.49
C MET A 367 18.35 -0.12 9.64
N ARG A 368 17.17 0.14 10.21
CA ARG A 368 16.06 0.82 9.50
C ARG A 368 16.44 2.25 9.15
N ILE A 369 17.02 2.99 10.09
CA ILE A 369 17.49 4.37 9.89
C ILE A 369 18.56 4.39 8.79
N LEU A 370 19.55 3.49 8.89
CA LEU A 370 20.62 3.37 7.90
C LEU A 370 20.08 3.17 6.47
N ARG A 371 19.11 2.26 6.29
CA ARG A 371 18.48 2.05 4.98
C ARG A 371 17.81 3.32 4.46
N LYS A 372 17.08 4.06 5.31
CA LYS A 372 16.44 5.33 4.88
C LYS A 372 17.47 6.37 4.44
N VAL A 373 18.66 6.38 5.04
CA VAL A 373 19.74 7.31 4.70
C VAL A 373 20.51 6.88 3.44
N GLN A 374 20.64 5.58 3.17
CA GLN A 374 21.40 5.07 2.02
C GLN A 374 20.62 5.01 0.70
N TYR A 375 19.30 4.81 0.76
CA TYR A 375 18.45 4.59 -0.43
C TYR A 375 17.65 5.83 -0.88
N ASN A 376 17.88 7.00 -0.27
CA ASN A 376 17.38 8.31 -0.71
C ASN A 376 18.56 9.19 -1.08
#